data_AF-X1P0E0-F1
#
_entry.id   AF-X1P0E0-F1
#
_cell.length_a   1.000
_cell.length_b   1.000
_cell.length_c   1.000
_cell.angle_alpha   90.00
_cell.angle_beta   90.00
_cell.angle_gamma   90.00
#
_symmetry.space_group_name_H-M   'P 1'
#
loop_
_entity.id
_entity.type
_entity.pdbx_description
1 polymer ?
#
loop_
_entity_poly.entity_id
_entity_poly.type
_entity_poly.pdbx_seq_one_letter_code
_entity_poly.pdbx_strand_id
1 'polypeptide(L)'
;TVRYVYRTGRIPKVAALAGSMLNIRPIFTISSGVPHFMSVVRNKERGIDRLLKIMSDKVGLNPVHVAVMHAYALDEAERLKERVSSEFNCAELWITEFSPVMGYACGTGTLGLAFYSEGEGRSLID
;
A
#
# COMPACT_ATOMS: atom_id res chain seq x y z
N THR A 1 3.34 -11.38 23.21
CA THR A 1 2.10 -11.60 22.43
C THR A 1 2.33 -11.73 20.91
N VAL A 2 3.52 -11.39 20.40
CA VAL A 2 4.02 -11.59 19.02
C VAL A 2 4.16 -13.06 18.56
N ARG A 3 4.24 -14.00 19.51
CA ARG A 3 4.71 -15.36 19.26
C ARG A 3 3.68 -16.29 18.59
N TYR A 4 2.44 -15.86 18.40
CA TYR A 4 1.32 -16.74 18.03
C TYR A 4 0.81 -16.63 16.59
N VAL A 5 1.18 -15.61 15.81
CA VAL A 5 0.61 -15.40 14.44
C VAL A 5 1.48 -15.98 13.32
N TYR A 6 2.59 -16.66 13.65
CA TYR A 6 3.53 -17.19 12.67
C TYR A 6 3.01 -18.38 11.83
N ARG A 7 1.87 -19.00 12.19
CA ARG A 7 1.41 -20.26 11.58
C ARG A 7 0.38 -20.14 10.45
N THR A 8 -0.08 -18.95 10.07
CA THR A 8 -1.22 -18.84 9.12
C THR A 8 -0.83 -18.76 7.64
N GLY A 9 0.46 -18.78 7.28
CA GLY A 9 0.91 -18.79 5.88
C GLY A 9 0.58 -17.53 5.06
N ARG A 10 -0.05 -16.52 5.69
CA ARG A 10 -0.49 -15.26 5.08
C ARG A 10 0.30 -14.04 5.57
N ILE A 11 1.33 -14.25 6.39
CA ILE A 11 2.27 -13.21 6.79
C ILE A 11 3.51 -13.37 5.89
N PRO A 12 3.82 -12.38 5.01
CA PRO A 12 5.10 -12.39 4.31
C PRO A 12 6.23 -12.47 5.33
N LYS A 13 7.41 -12.95 4.93
CA LYS A 13 8.64 -13.03 5.73
C LYS A 13 9.14 -11.68 6.33
N VAL A 14 8.30 -10.66 6.47
CA VAL A 14 8.54 -9.34 7.07
C VAL A 14 8.84 -9.44 8.56
N ALA A 15 8.38 -10.49 9.24
CA ALA A 15 8.73 -10.72 10.63
C ALA A 15 10.23 -11.04 10.84
N ALA A 16 10.99 -11.33 9.76
CA ALA A 16 12.45 -11.45 9.81
C ALA A 16 13.18 -10.08 9.80
N LEU A 17 12.48 -8.97 9.53
CA LEU A 17 13.07 -7.61 9.50
C LEU A 17 13.05 -6.91 10.85
N ALA A 18 12.53 -7.55 11.91
CA ALA A 18 12.57 -7.04 13.27
C ALA A 18 14.01 -6.85 13.82
N GLY A 19 15.02 -7.40 13.14
CA GLY A 19 16.42 -7.36 13.57
C GLY A 19 17.30 -6.25 12.99
N SER A 20 16.84 -5.41 12.05
CA SER A 20 17.74 -4.49 11.30
C SER A 20 17.15 -3.11 10.98
N MET A 21 16.32 -2.54 11.86
CA MET A 21 15.73 -1.19 11.76
C MET A 21 16.75 -0.03 11.85
N LEU A 22 17.77 0.00 10.98
CA LEU A 22 18.57 1.19 10.72
C LEU A 22 18.00 1.91 9.48
N ASN A 23 17.06 2.83 9.72
CA ASN A 23 16.70 3.94 8.82
C ASN A 23 16.15 3.58 7.41
N ILE A 24 15.66 2.37 7.18
CA ILE A 24 15.05 1.94 5.91
C ILE A 24 13.56 1.60 6.10
N ARG A 25 12.77 1.86 5.05
CA ARG A 25 11.33 1.68 4.95
C ARG A 25 11.06 0.77 3.75
N PRO A 26 10.63 -0.48 3.95
CA PRO A 26 10.36 -1.40 2.85
C PRO A 26 9.06 -1.02 2.12
N ILE A 27 9.03 -1.26 0.82
CA ILE A 27 7.84 -1.15 -0.03
C ILE A 27 7.46 -2.55 -0.50
N PHE A 28 6.19 -2.90 -0.33
CA PHE A 28 5.63 -4.17 -0.75
C PHE A 28 4.51 -3.93 -1.77
N THR A 29 4.30 -4.92 -2.63
CA THR A 29 3.12 -5.02 -3.47
C THR A 29 2.42 -6.34 -3.22
N ILE A 30 1.12 -6.40 -3.42
CA ILE A 30 0.36 -7.64 -3.32
C ILE A 30 -0.05 -8.03 -4.74
N SER A 31 0.36 -9.23 -5.15
CA SER A 31 -0.03 -9.84 -6.42
C SER A 31 -0.58 -11.22 -6.15
N SER A 32 -1.77 -11.53 -6.68
CA SER A 32 -2.46 -12.82 -6.47
C SER A 32 -2.62 -13.19 -4.98
N GLY A 33 -2.89 -12.19 -4.13
CA GLY A 33 -3.01 -12.37 -2.67
C GLY A 33 -1.69 -12.61 -1.94
N VAL A 34 -0.55 -12.62 -2.66
CA VAL A 34 0.77 -12.84 -2.08
C VAL A 34 1.56 -11.53 -2.04
N PRO A 35 2.05 -11.13 -0.86
CA PRO A 35 2.92 -9.98 -0.70
C PRO A 35 4.34 -10.23 -1.23
N HIS A 36 4.82 -9.31 -2.06
CA HIS A 36 6.14 -9.32 -2.68
C HIS A 36 6.91 -8.06 -2.27
N PHE A 37 8.18 -8.25 -1.89
CA PHE A 37 9.08 -7.14 -1.64
C PHE A 37 9.45 -6.45 -2.96
N MET A 38 9.33 -5.13 -3.01
CA MET A 38 9.69 -4.36 -4.20
C MET A 38 11.02 -3.63 -4.02
N SER A 39 11.17 -2.89 -2.92
CA SER A 39 12.32 -2.02 -2.70
C SER A 39 12.41 -1.54 -1.25
N VAL A 40 13.51 -0.89 -0.90
CA VAL A 40 13.67 -0.12 0.35
C VAL A 40 13.90 1.34 0.02
N VAL A 41 13.28 2.23 0.80
CA VAL A 41 13.53 3.67 0.77
C VAL A 41 13.93 4.16 2.15
N ARG A 42 14.70 5.24 2.25
CA ARG A 42 15.04 5.84 3.56
C ARG A 42 14.08 6.98 3.95
N ASN A 43 13.59 7.70 2.94
CA ASN A 43 12.67 8.82 3.09
C ASN A 43 11.23 8.38 2.77
N LYS A 44 10.26 8.83 3.58
CA LYS A 44 8.82 8.58 3.41
C LYS A 44 8.28 9.12 2.09
N GLU A 45 8.64 10.35 1.74
CA GLU A 45 8.22 11.01 0.48
C GLU A 45 8.69 10.21 -0.73
N ARG A 46 9.93 9.72 -0.74
CA ARG A 46 10.40 8.83 -1.81
C ARG A 46 9.59 7.53 -1.92
N GLY A 47 9.05 7.06 -0.81
CA GLY A 47 8.14 5.91 -0.80
C GLY A 47 6.80 6.26 -1.42
N ILE A 48 6.24 7.42 -1.08
CA ILE A 48 5.00 7.95 -1.65
C ILE A 48 5.15 8.17 -3.16
N ASP A 49 6.21 8.84 -3.60
CA ASP A 49 6.49 9.07 -5.03
C ASP A 49 6.59 7.75 -5.78
N ARG A 50 7.14 6.71 -5.14
CA ARG A 50 7.22 5.38 -5.74
C ARG A 50 5.85 4.72 -5.86
N LEU A 51 4.97 4.85 -4.86
CA LEU A 51 3.58 4.35 -4.91
C LEU A 51 2.80 5.02 -6.05
N LEU A 52 2.88 6.34 -6.15
CA LEU A 52 2.21 7.12 -7.20
C LEU A 52 2.74 6.75 -8.59
N LYS A 53 4.07 6.58 -8.72
CA LYS A 53 4.66 6.10 -9.98
C LYS A 53 4.13 4.72 -10.37
N ILE A 54 4.07 3.76 -9.44
CA ILE A 54 3.55 2.41 -9.71
C ILE A 54 2.09 2.48 -10.17
N MET A 55 1.29 3.34 -9.55
CA MET A 55 -0.09 3.56 -9.94
C MET A 55 -0.18 4.13 -11.36
N SER A 56 0.57 5.21 -11.65
CA SER A 56 0.62 5.83 -12.99
C SER A 56 1.04 4.86 -14.09
N ASP A 57 2.08 4.05 -13.84
CA ASP A 57 2.58 3.05 -14.80
C ASP A 57 1.51 1.96 -15.10
N LYS A 58 0.53 1.74 -14.21
CA LYS A 58 -0.54 0.73 -14.37
C LYS A 58 -1.85 1.28 -14.94
N VAL A 59 -2.31 2.45 -14.46
CA VAL A 59 -3.66 2.94 -14.77
C VAL A 59 -3.72 3.82 -16.02
N GLY A 60 -2.58 4.40 -16.44
CA GLY A 60 -2.53 5.31 -17.57
C GLY A 60 -3.45 6.53 -17.38
N LEU A 61 -4.30 6.79 -18.37
CA LEU A 61 -5.26 7.91 -18.38
C LEU A 61 -6.70 7.50 -18.03
N ASN A 62 -6.94 6.23 -17.69
CA ASN A 62 -8.28 5.73 -17.42
C ASN A 62 -8.82 6.24 -16.09
N PRO A 63 -10.15 6.42 -15.95
CA PRO A 63 -10.76 6.62 -14.65
C PRO A 63 -10.38 5.50 -13.68
N VAL A 64 -10.03 5.87 -12.46
CA VAL A 64 -9.49 4.95 -11.45
C VAL A 64 -10.26 5.03 -10.14
N HIS A 65 -10.52 3.87 -9.53
CA HIS A 65 -11.01 3.75 -8.17
C HIS A 65 -9.83 3.51 -7.24
N VAL A 66 -9.74 4.26 -6.14
CA VAL A 66 -8.57 4.24 -5.26
C VAL A 66 -8.98 4.24 -3.79
N ALA A 67 -8.37 3.35 -3.02
CA ALA A 67 -8.39 3.38 -1.57
C ALA A 67 -6.99 3.71 -1.03
N VAL A 68 -6.89 4.80 -0.28
CA VAL A 68 -5.70 5.13 0.52
C VAL A 68 -5.83 4.44 1.87
N MET A 69 -4.81 3.68 2.26
CA MET A 69 -4.83 2.89 3.49
C MET A 69 -3.76 3.38 4.48
N HIS A 70 -4.05 3.40 5.77
CA HIS A 70 -3.05 3.78 6.78
C HIS A 70 -3.12 2.97 8.08
N ALA A 71 -2.00 2.92 8.80
CA ALA A 71 -1.93 2.39 10.17
C ALA A 71 -1.55 3.52 11.14
N TYR A 72 -2.55 4.10 11.83
CA TYR A 72 -2.36 5.23 12.76
C TYR A 72 -1.57 6.42 12.15
N ALA A 73 -1.93 6.84 10.94
CA ALA A 73 -1.22 7.86 10.17
C ALA A 73 -2.20 8.61 9.25
N LEU A 74 -3.29 9.11 9.84
CA LEU A 74 -4.40 9.75 9.11
C LEU A 74 -3.93 11.01 8.38
N ASP A 75 -3.21 11.90 9.05
CA ASP A 75 -2.70 13.14 8.45
C ASP A 75 -1.86 12.89 7.20
N GLU A 76 -1.00 11.86 7.21
CA GLU A 76 -0.22 11.50 6.03
C GLU A 76 -1.06 10.80 4.95
N ALA A 77 -2.11 10.07 5.33
CA ALA A 77 -3.06 9.49 4.41
C ALA A 77 -3.88 10.57 3.69
N GLU A 78 -4.27 11.64 4.39
CA GLU A 78 -4.96 12.80 3.81
C GLU A 78 -4.08 13.51 2.78
N ARG A 79 -2.82 13.77 3.11
CA ARG A 79 -1.85 14.34 2.15
C ARG A 79 -1.64 13.44 0.93
N LEU A 80 -1.57 12.12 1.13
CA LEU A 80 -1.46 11.18 0.02
C LEU A 80 -2.74 11.20 -0.84
N LYS A 81 -3.92 11.24 -0.23
CA LYS A 81 -5.20 11.37 -0.93
C LYS A 81 -5.24 12.64 -1.77
N GLU A 82 -4.83 13.77 -1.23
CA GLU A 82 -4.75 15.04 -1.96
C GLU A 82 -3.86 14.92 -3.20
N ARG A 83 -2.65 14.36 -3.04
CA ARG A 83 -1.75 14.10 -4.16
C ARG A 83 -2.39 13.20 -5.22
N VAL A 84 -3.00 12.09 -4.82
CA VAL A 84 -3.71 11.18 -5.73
C VAL A 84 -4.82 11.93 -6.48
N SER A 85 -5.64 12.71 -5.79
CA SER A 85 -6.72 13.49 -6.43
C SER A 85 -6.22 14.52 -7.43
N SER A 86 -5.00 15.04 -7.23
CA SER A 86 -4.40 16.03 -8.13
C SER A 86 -3.68 15.42 -9.33
N GLU A 87 -3.18 14.19 -9.21
CA GLU A 87 -2.36 13.52 -10.23
C GLU A 87 -3.17 12.54 -11.09
N PHE A 88 -4.36 12.10 -10.65
CA PHE A 88 -5.13 11.04 -11.30
C PHE A 88 -6.62 11.41 -11.50
N ASN A 89 -7.20 10.93 -12.60
CA ASN A 89 -8.63 11.01 -12.87
C ASN A 89 -9.41 9.99 -11.99
N CYS A 90 -9.67 10.35 -10.74
CA CYS A 90 -10.29 9.46 -9.77
C CYS A 90 -11.83 9.42 -9.95
N ALA A 91 -12.37 8.27 -10.31
CA ALA A 91 -13.82 8.01 -10.28
C ALA A 91 -14.31 7.90 -8.83
N GLU A 92 -13.48 7.31 -7.96
CA GLU A 92 -13.76 7.15 -6.54
C GLU A 92 -12.45 7.17 -5.74
N LEU A 93 -12.43 7.87 -4.61
CA LEU A 93 -11.23 8.04 -3.79
C LEU A 93 -11.57 8.23 -2.31
N TRP A 94 -11.17 7.28 -1.47
CA TRP A 94 -11.40 7.32 -0.03
C TRP A 94 -10.18 6.89 0.79
N ILE A 95 -10.24 7.19 2.09
CA ILE A 95 -9.25 6.75 3.07
C ILE A 95 -9.88 5.64 3.92
N THR A 96 -9.08 4.65 4.28
CA THR A 96 -9.47 3.59 5.20
C THR A 96 -8.30 3.18 6.10
N GLU A 97 -8.61 2.59 7.25
CA GLU A 97 -7.60 2.08 8.16
C GLU A 97 -7.19 0.65 7.80
N PHE A 98 -5.91 0.35 7.97
CA PHE A 98 -5.43 -1.03 7.99
C PHE A 98 -5.98 -1.76 9.20
N SER A 99 -6.21 -3.06 9.04
CA SER A 99 -6.56 -3.91 10.18
C SER A 99 -5.47 -3.86 11.27
N PRO A 100 -5.83 -4.04 12.55
CA PRO A 100 -4.84 -4.09 13.64
C PRO A 100 -3.73 -5.11 13.40
N VAL A 101 -4.03 -6.22 12.71
CA VAL A 101 -3.05 -7.25 12.32
C VAL A 101 -2.00 -6.70 11.34
N MET A 102 -2.43 -5.91 10.36
CA MET A 102 -1.54 -5.24 9.41
C MET A 102 -0.71 -4.16 10.09
N GLY A 103 -1.30 -3.35 10.97
CA GLY A 103 -0.57 -2.35 11.77
C GLY A 103 0.49 -3.00 12.67
N TYR A 104 0.17 -4.15 13.25
CA TYR A 104 1.12 -4.94 14.02
C TYR A 104 2.26 -5.54 13.17
N ALA A 105 1.95 -6.04 11.96
CA ALA A 105 2.93 -6.68 11.08
C ALA A 105 3.84 -5.69 10.33
N CYS A 106 3.30 -4.54 9.92
CA CYS A 106 4.01 -3.53 9.11
C CYS A 106 4.51 -2.34 9.94
N GLY A 107 3.96 -2.13 11.14
CA GLY A 107 4.24 -0.98 12.00
C GLY A 107 3.27 0.19 11.81
N THR A 108 3.13 0.98 12.87
CA THR A 108 2.42 2.27 12.82
C THR A 108 3.14 3.24 11.87
N GLY A 109 2.41 4.14 11.21
CA GLY A 109 2.99 5.03 10.19
C GLY A 109 3.00 4.45 8.78
N THR A 110 2.51 3.22 8.59
CA THR A 110 2.41 2.56 7.27
C THR A 110 1.31 3.23 6.44
N LEU A 111 1.61 3.45 5.15
CA LEU A 111 0.67 3.92 4.13
C LEU A 111 0.57 2.89 3.00
N GLY A 112 -0.57 2.85 2.31
CA GLY A 112 -0.80 1.99 1.16
C GLY A 112 -1.78 2.58 0.15
N LEU A 113 -1.71 2.10 -1.09
CA LEU A 113 -2.67 2.37 -2.15
C LEU A 113 -3.20 1.05 -2.70
N ALA A 114 -4.52 0.93 -2.80
CA ALA A 114 -5.19 -0.10 -3.58
C ALA A 114 -5.99 0.59 -4.69
N PHE A 115 -5.90 0.09 -5.91
CA PHE A 115 -6.54 0.74 -7.06
C PHE A 115 -6.86 -0.25 -8.19
N TYR A 116 -7.84 0.11 -9.01
CA TYR A 116 -8.13 -0.52 -10.30
C TYR A 116 -8.71 0.51 -11.28
N SER A 117 -8.50 0.30 -12.58
CA SER A 117 -9.05 1.16 -13.63
C SER A 117 -10.38 0.61 -14.19
N GLU A 118 -11.29 1.48 -14.64
CA GLU A 118 -12.60 1.08 -15.20
C GLU A 118 -12.50 0.20 -16.47
N GLY A 119 -11.30 0.04 -17.07
CA GLY A 119 -11.06 -0.83 -18.23
C GLY A 119 -10.58 -2.25 -17.91
N GLU A 120 -10.04 -2.52 -16.72
CA GLU A 120 -9.50 -3.84 -16.36
C GLU A 120 -10.55 -4.80 -15.80
N GLY A 121 -11.66 -4.28 -15.26
CA GLY A 121 -12.70 -5.09 -14.59
C GLY A 121 -13.63 -5.87 -15.52
N ARG A 122 -13.59 -5.62 -16.84
CA ARG A 122 -14.47 -6.31 -17.81
C ARG A 122 -13.97 -7.67 -18.28
N SER A 123 -12.70 -8.01 -18.08
CA SER A 123 -12.09 -9.23 -18.62
C SER A 123 -12.32 -10.50 -17.78
N LEU A 124 -13.06 -10.42 -16.66
CA LEU A 124 -13.26 -11.55 -15.73
C LEU A 124 -14.72 -12.03 -15.66
N ILE A 125 -15.60 -11.55 -16.55
CA ILE A 125 -17.03 -11.93 -16.58
C ILE A 125 -17.49 -12.40 -17.97
N ASP A 126 -16.58 -12.54 -18.93
CA ASP A 126 -16.83 -13.15 -20.25
C ASP A 126 -16.15 -14.53 -20.37
#